data_AF-A0A9X5XDG2-F1
#
_entry.id   AF-A0A9X5XDG2-F1
#
_cell.length_a   1.000
_cell.length_b   1.000
_cell.length_c   1.000
_cell.angle_alpha   90.00
_cell.angle_beta   90.00
_cell.angle_gamma   90.00
#
_symmetry.space_group_name_H-M   'P 1'
#
loop_
_entity.id
_entity.type
_entity.pdbx_description
1 polymer ?
#
loop_
_entity_poly.entity_id
_entity_poly.type
_entity_poly.pdbx_seq_one_letter_code
_entity_poly.pdbx_strand_id
1 'polypeptide(L)'
;ISDFTVYGGCWVLGFAHHEGVLQRVPRYLAISCSALLMAFGLWWASGHLGPDGWDLNDIPLAQAAWSFGFVVILLQYSPSWQELPGRLARWDKLITLSNNRAVTIYLWHNMLIMATVPIIDQAYNLPFMQSDSAVAALDSSYMVWMFLLVWPLIGLTILAFGWIEDIAAKRSPRLWPNGAKRKKSGSRGSHRV
;
A
#
# COMPACT_ATOMS: atom_id res chain seq x y z
N ILE A 1 23.88 -9.72 -2.87
CA ILE A 1 24.61 -9.02 -1.77
C ILE A 1 24.10 -7.58 -1.62
N SER A 2 23.63 -6.94 -2.70
CA SER A 2 22.99 -5.62 -2.71
C SER A 2 21.69 -5.55 -1.90
N ASP A 3 20.83 -6.57 -1.98
CA ASP A 3 19.49 -6.54 -1.36
C ASP A 3 19.54 -6.55 0.16
N PHE A 4 20.48 -7.29 0.76
CA PHE A 4 20.54 -7.46 2.20
C PHE A 4 20.87 -6.15 2.92
N THR A 5 21.68 -5.28 2.31
CA THR A 5 22.03 -3.96 2.87
C THR A 5 20.87 -2.96 2.69
N VAL A 6 20.14 -3.06 1.58
CA VAL A 6 18.97 -2.19 1.29
C VAL A 6 17.81 -2.51 2.23
N TYR A 7 17.50 -3.79 2.43
CA TYR A 7 16.38 -4.22 3.28
C TYR A 7 16.76 -4.40 4.75
N GLY A 8 18.02 -4.66 5.06
CA GLY A 8 18.51 -4.90 6.42
C GLY A 8 18.38 -3.68 7.34
N GLY A 9 18.60 -2.47 6.81
CA GLY A 9 18.38 -1.23 7.57
C GLY A 9 16.93 -1.06 8.01
N CYS A 10 15.99 -1.27 7.09
CA CYS A 10 14.55 -1.22 7.38
C CYS A 10 14.13 -2.33 8.37
N TRP A 11 14.75 -3.50 8.30
CA TRP A 11 14.50 -4.61 9.21
C TRP A 11 14.98 -4.31 10.64
N VAL A 12 16.21 -3.82 10.80
CA VAL A 12 16.74 -3.39 12.12
C VAL A 12 15.92 -2.25 12.71
N LEU A 13 15.44 -1.34 11.87
CA LEU A 13 14.53 -0.26 12.29
C LEU A 13 13.19 -0.81 12.81
N GLY A 14 12.65 -1.84 12.16
CA GLY A 14 11.46 -2.56 12.63
C GLY A 14 11.66 -3.17 14.02
N PHE A 15 12.82 -3.80 14.27
CA PHE A 15 13.20 -4.29 15.60
C PHE A 15 13.32 -3.15 16.61
N ALA A 16 13.99 -2.05 16.25
CA ALA A 16 14.15 -0.89 17.13
C ALA A 16 12.80 -0.22 17.48
N HIS A 17 11.83 -0.24 16.57
CA HIS A 17 10.47 0.23 16.86
C HIS A 17 9.70 -0.74 17.76
N HIS A 18 9.77 -2.05 17.47
CA HIS A 18 9.11 -3.09 18.27
C HIS A 18 9.63 -3.11 19.72
N GLU A 19 10.93 -2.88 19.92
CA GLU A 19 11.56 -2.77 21.24
C GLU A 19 11.34 -1.41 21.93
N GLY A 20 10.62 -0.48 21.28
CA GLY A 20 10.34 0.85 21.83
C GLY A 20 11.56 1.78 21.89
N VAL A 21 12.70 1.39 21.31
CA VAL A 21 13.93 2.21 21.25
C VAL A 21 13.67 3.48 20.44
N LEU A 22 12.87 3.39 19.38
CA LEU A 22 12.50 4.55 18.56
C LEU A 22 11.66 5.59 19.34
N GLN A 23 10.88 5.15 20.35
CA GLN A 23 10.09 6.03 21.22
C GLN A 23 10.97 6.78 22.24
N ARG A 24 12.19 6.29 22.52
CA ARG A 24 13.15 6.94 23.41
C ARG A 24 13.92 8.06 22.72
N VAL A 25 13.96 8.06 21.38
CA VAL A 25 14.62 9.10 20.60
C VAL A 25 13.68 10.32 20.48
N PRO A 26 14.16 11.53 20.79
CA PRO A 26 13.33 12.72 20.63
C PRO A 26 12.89 12.90 19.17
N ARG A 27 11.59 13.14 18.98
CA ARG A 27 10.95 13.23 17.65
C ARG A 27 11.65 14.18 16.70
N TYR A 28 12.11 15.34 17.20
CA TYR A 28 12.82 16.32 16.38
C TYR A 28 14.11 15.74 15.79
N LEU A 29 14.86 14.95 16.56
CA LEU A 29 16.12 14.36 16.14
C LEU A 29 15.87 13.29 15.09
N ALA A 30 14.89 12.42 15.33
CA ALA A 30 14.50 11.37 14.40
C ALA A 30 14.01 11.95 13.06
N ILE A 31 13.16 12.98 13.08
CA ILE A 31 12.66 13.64 11.87
C ILE A 31 13.79 14.36 11.12
N SER A 32 14.64 15.12 11.82
CA SER A 32 15.75 15.82 11.19
C SER A 32 16.76 14.86 10.55
N CYS A 33 17.16 13.79 11.24
CA CYS A 33 18.04 12.77 10.67
C CYS A 33 17.38 12.07 9.48
N SER A 34 16.08 11.79 9.54
CA SER A 34 15.34 11.18 8.44
C SER A 34 15.26 12.10 7.22
N ALA A 35 14.97 13.37 7.43
CA ALA A 35 14.93 14.37 6.36
C ALA A 35 16.32 14.53 5.70
N LEU A 36 17.39 14.53 6.49
CA LEU A 36 18.77 14.55 5.97
C LEU A 36 19.09 13.29 5.16
N LEU A 37 18.68 12.10 5.61
CA LEU A 37 18.87 10.85 4.87
C LEU A 37 18.06 10.83 3.56
N MET A 38 16.83 11.31 3.57
CA MET A 38 15.99 11.44 2.38
C MET A 38 16.61 12.45 1.38
N ALA A 39 17.07 13.60 1.87
CA ALA A 39 17.75 14.61 1.06
C ALA A 39 19.06 14.06 0.46
N PHE A 40 19.82 13.28 1.23
CA PHE A 40 21.00 12.59 0.74
C PHE A 40 20.66 11.57 -0.36
N GLY A 41 19.60 10.79 -0.17
CA GLY A 41 19.12 9.85 -1.19
C GLY A 41 18.76 10.53 -2.51
N LEU A 42 18.05 11.68 -2.45
CA LEU A 42 17.73 12.47 -3.64
C LEU A 42 18.96 13.10 -4.30
N TRP A 43 19.88 13.64 -3.50
CA TRP A 43 21.13 14.19 -4.00
C TRP A 43 21.97 13.10 -4.69
N TRP A 44 22.06 11.91 -4.09
CA TRP A 44 22.75 10.78 -4.68
C TRP A 44 22.10 10.32 -5.99
N ALA A 45 20.76 10.25 -6.03
CA ALA A 45 20.00 9.93 -7.24
C ALA A 45 20.25 10.92 -8.37
N SER A 46 20.38 12.22 -8.05
CA SER A 46 20.69 13.25 -9.05
C SER A 46 22.09 13.13 -9.68
N GLY A 47 23.02 12.40 -9.04
CA GLY A 47 24.37 12.15 -9.55
C GLY A 47 24.54 10.82 -10.28
N HIS A 48 23.57 9.91 -10.18
CA HIS A 48 23.67 8.53 -10.73
C HIS A 48 22.36 8.13 -11.42
N LEU A 49 21.90 8.90 -12.40
CA LEU A 49 20.67 8.58 -13.13
C LEU A 49 20.83 7.25 -13.88
N GLY A 50 19.82 6.38 -13.75
CA GLY A 50 19.74 5.11 -14.45
C GLY A 50 19.41 5.27 -15.94
N PRO A 51 19.37 4.17 -16.72
CA PRO A 51 19.00 4.18 -18.13
C PRO A 51 17.60 4.78 -18.39
N ASP A 52 16.68 4.59 -17.44
CA ASP A 52 15.29 5.08 -17.50
C ASP A 52 15.11 6.48 -16.85
N GLY A 53 16.20 7.15 -16.49
CA GLY A 53 16.20 8.52 -15.95
C GLY A 53 16.06 8.59 -14.43
N TRP A 54 15.05 9.31 -13.93
CA TRP A 54 14.84 9.59 -12.50
C TRP A 54 14.02 8.48 -11.81
N ASP A 55 14.49 7.23 -11.95
CA ASP A 55 13.90 6.10 -11.23
C ASP A 55 14.73 5.80 -9.97
N LEU A 56 14.12 6.04 -8.81
CA LEU A 56 14.75 5.75 -7.53
C LEU A 56 14.95 4.23 -7.32
N ASN A 57 14.14 3.39 -7.98
CA ASN A 57 14.22 1.93 -7.85
C ASN A 57 15.48 1.35 -8.49
N ASP A 58 16.03 2.03 -9.50
CA ASP A 58 17.27 1.63 -10.17
C ASP A 58 18.53 1.97 -9.38
N ILE A 59 18.39 2.74 -8.30
CA ILE A 59 19.49 3.25 -7.49
C ILE A 59 19.34 2.73 -6.05
N PRO A 60 19.85 1.52 -5.75
CA PRO A 60 19.62 0.84 -4.47
C PRO A 60 19.95 1.70 -3.25
N LEU A 61 21.00 2.53 -3.32
CA LEU A 61 21.41 3.41 -2.23
C LEU A 61 20.41 4.56 -2.00
N ALA A 62 19.93 5.18 -3.08
CA ALA A 62 18.95 6.26 -2.99
C ALA A 62 17.60 5.73 -2.49
N GLN A 63 17.17 4.58 -3.02
CA GLN A 63 15.97 3.90 -2.57
C GLN A 63 16.04 3.54 -1.09
N ALA A 64 17.17 2.97 -0.63
CA ALA A 64 17.37 2.59 0.76
C ALA A 64 17.33 3.82 1.68
N ALA A 65 18.08 4.88 1.36
CA ALA A 65 18.15 6.09 2.19
C ALA A 65 16.80 6.82 2.27
N TRP A 66 16.12 6.94 1.13
CA TRP A 66 14.78 7.53 1.06
C TRP A 66 13.74 6.72 1.83
N SER A 67 13.66 5.42 1.55
CA SER A 67 12.71 4.52 2.21
C SER A 67 12.95 4.44 3.71
N PHE A 68 14.22 4.38 4.14
CA PHE A 68 14.58 4.35 5.55
C PHE A 68 14.12 5.61 6.27
N GLY A 69 14.47 6.80 5.77
CA GLY A 69 14.04 8.06 6.39
C GLY A 69 12.51 8.20 6.42
N PHE A 70 11.84 7.81 5.33
CA PHE A 70 10.38 7.85 5.27
C PHE A 70 9.73 6.91 6.30
N VAL A 71 10.24 5.68 6.44
CA VAL A 71 9.74 4.71 7.43
C VAL A 71 9.98 5.20 8.86
N VAL A 72 11.13 5.81 9.17
CA VAL A 72 11.38 6.40 10.51
C VAL A 72 10.34 7.47 10.83
N ILE A 73 10.04 8.37 9.88
CA ILE A 73 9.01 9.40 10.05
C ILE A 73 7.65 8.73 10.29
N LEU A 74 7.27 7.76 9.45
CA LEU A 74 6.01 7.02 9.62
C LEU A 74 5.91 6.35 10.99
N LEU A 75 6.97 5.70 11.47
CA LEU A 75 6.99 5.02 12.76
C LEU A 75 6.96 5.99 13.96
N GLN A 76 7.50 7.19 13.81
CA GLN A 76 7.42 8.24 14.83
C GLN A 76 6.03 8.88 14.93
N TYR A 77 5.36 9.02 13.78
CA TYR A 77 3.99 9.54 13.73
C TYR A 77 2.95 8.47 13.95
N SER A 78 3.26 7.19 13.69
CA SER A 78 2.41 6.01 13.79
C SER A 78 1.68 6.03 15.13
N PRO A 79 0.43 6.51 15.13
CA PRO A 79 -0.30 6.54 16.35
C PRO A 79 -1.12 5.25 16.34
N SER A 80 -1.08 4.49 17.43
CA SER A 80 -1.80 3.21 17.56
C SER A 80 -3.30 3.45 17.63
N TRP A 81 -3.89 3.88 16.51
CA TRP A 81 -5.29 4.26 16.42
C TRP A 81 -6.09 2.98 16.28
N GLN A 82 -6.54 2.45 17.41
CA GLN A 82 -7.46 1.32 17.45
C GLN A 82 -8.80 1.66 16.78
N GLU A 83 -9.19 2.94 16.76
CA GLU A 83 -10.35 3.47 16.04
C GLU A 83 -9.98 4.84 15.43
N LEU A 84 -10.34 5.08 14.15
CA LEU A 84 -10.07 6.35 13.47
C LEU A 84 -11.03 7.45 13.96
N PRO A 85 -10.56 8.58 14.49
CA PRO A 85 -11.38 9.68 14.98
C PRO A 85 -12.00 10.52 13.85
N GLY A 86 -13.22 10.97 14.08
CA GLY A 86 -13.91 11.96 13.24
C GLY A 86 -14.26 11.44 11.84
N ARG A 87 -13.92 12.23 10.80
CA ARG A 87 -14.29 11.92 9.39
C ARG A 87 -13.56 10.69 8.84
N LEU A 88 -12.42 10.30 9.43
CA LEU A 88 -11.65 9.13 9.00
C LEU A 88 -12.31 7.80 9.37
N ALA A 89 -13.23 7.79 10.35
CA ALA A 89 -14.03 6.60 10.70
C ALA A 89 -14.82 6.03 9.50
N ARG A 90 -15.10 6.84 8.47
CA ARG A 90 -15.76 6.35 7.24
C ARG A 90 -14.88 5.38 6.44
N TRP A 91 -13.56 5.55 6.53
CA TRP A 91 -12.57 4.72 5.85
C TRP A 91 -12.19 3.48 6.66
N ASP A 92 -12.61 3.38 7.92
CA ASP A 92 -12.32 2.26 8.82
C ASP A 92 -12.72 0.91 8.20
N LYS A 93 -13.85 0.87 7.48
CA LYS A 93 -14.31 -0.31 6.74
C LYS A 93 -13.36 -0.71 5.61
N LEU A 94 -12.91 0.25 4.81
CA LEU A 94 -12.00 0.00 3.69
C LEU A 94 -10.62 -0.40 4.21
N ILE A 95 -10.12 0.27 5.25
CA ILE A 95 -8.86 -0.06 5.90
C ILE A 95 -8.92 -1.46 6.54
N THR A 96 -10.02 -1.80 7.22
CA THR A 96 -10.25 -3.14 7.77
C THR A 96 -10.30 -4.20 6.67
N LEU A 97 -10.93 -3.91 5.53
CA LEU A 97 -10.97 -4.82 4.39
C LEU A 97 -9.57 -5.02 3.81
N SER A 98 -8.84 -3.94 3.52
CA SER A 98 -7.47 -4.01 3.01
C SER A 98 -6.54 -4.75 3.97
N ASN A 99 -6.67 -4.54 5.28
CA ASN A 99 -5.85 -5.23 6.27
C ASN A 99 -6.19 -6.74 6.37
N ASN A 100 -7.47 -7.11 6.31
CA ASN A 100 -7.90 -8.52 6.27
C ASN A 100 -7.63 -9.21 4.93
N ARG A 101 -7.16 -8.45 3.92
CA ARG A 101 -6.85 -8.92 2.56
C ARG A 101 -5.44 -8.53 2.14
N ALA A 102 -4.59 -8.19 3.11
CA ALA A 102 -3.29 -7.61 2.83
C ALA A 102 -2.41 -8.60 2.08
N VAL A 103 -2.51 -9.90 2.40
CA VAL A 103 -1.71 -10.94 1.75
C VAL A 103 -2.13 -11.10 0.28
N THR A 104 -3.43 -11.18 -0.01
CA THR A 104 -3.93 -11.23 -1.39
C THR A 104 -3.52 -9.98 -2.15
N ILE A 105 -3.73 -8.79 -1.58
CA ILE A 105 -3.34 -7.54 -2.27
C ILE A 105 -1.83 -7.53 -2.54
N TYR A 106 -1.01 -7.90 -1.56
CA TYR A 106 0.45 -7.92 -1.70
C TYR A 106 0.92 -8.90 -2.77
N LEU A 107 0.37 -10.12 -2.79
CA LEU A 107 0.79 -11.13 -3.77
C LEU A 107 0.33 -10.77 -5.19
N TRP A 108 -0.86 -10.20 -5.34
CA TRP A 108 -1.46 -10.04 -6.66
C TRP A 108 -1.22 -8.67 -7.29
N HIS A 109 -1.03 -7.59 -6.52
CA HIS A 109 -1.00 -6.24 -7.09
C HIS A 109 0.02 -6.07 -8.22
N ASN A 110 1.26 -6.55 -8.08
CA ASN A 110 2.28 -6.48 -9.14
C ASN A 110 1.85 -7.21 -10.41
N MET A 111 1.29 -8.42 -10.26
CA MET A 111 0.77 -9.20 -11.38
C MET A 111 -0.40 -8.48 -12.05
N LEU A 112 -1.27 -7.82 -11.27
CA LEU A 112 -2.41 -7.06 -11.80
C LEU A 112 -1.98 -5.79 -12.53
N ILE A 113 -0.95 -5.08 -12.05
CA ILE A 113 -0.32 -3.97 -12.77
C ILE A 113 0.27 -4.47 -14.10
N MET A 114 0.94 -5.61 -14.11
CA MET A 114 1.42 -6.19 -15.36
C MET A 114 0.26 -6.61 -16.29
N ALA A 115 -0.83 -7.13 -15.72
CA ALA A 115 -2.00 -7.53 -16.48
C ALA A 115 -2.79 -6.36 -17.08
N THR A 116 -2.63 -5.12 -16.60
CA THR A 116 -3.27 -3.97 -17.26
C THR A 116 -2.66 -3.68 -18.62
N VAL A 117 -1.38 -4.01 -18.84
CA VAL A 117 -0.70 -3.80 -20.14
C VAL A 117 -1.44 -4.50 -21.29
N PRO A 118 -1.63 -5.84 -21.29
CA PRO A 118 -2.35 -6.51 -22.38
C PRO A 118 -3.83 -6.09 -22.48
N ILE A 119 -4.46 -5.67 -21.38
CA ILE A 119 -5.84 -5.17 -21.39
C ILE A 119 -5.93 -3.83 -22.13
N ILE A 120 -4.99 -2.93 -21.86
CA ILE A 120 -4.90 -1.63 -22.55
C ILE A 120 -4.49 -1.86 -24.01
N ASP A 121 -3.55 -2.75 -24.30
CA ASP A 121 -3.16 -3.13 -25.67
C ASP A 121 -4.34 -3.71 -26.47
N GLN A 122 -5.23 -4.46 -25.81
CA GLN A 122 -6.45 -4.94 -26.46
C GLN A 122 -7.46 -3.81 -26.72
N ALA A 123 -7.47 -2.76 -25.88
CA ALA A 123 -8.23 -1.55 -26.17
C ALA A 123 -7.67 -0.79 -27.39
N TYR A 124 -6.35 -0.74 -27.57
CA TYR A 124 -5.71 -0.21 -28.79
C TYR A 124 -6.18 -0.93 -30.07
N ASN A 125 -6.55 -2.20 -29.98
CA ASN A 125 -7.03 -2.99 -31.12
C ASN A 125 -8.51 -2.74 -31.49
N LEU A 126 -9.26 -1.95 -30.72
CA LEU A 126 -10.67 -1.68 -31.00
C LEU A 126 -10.84 -0.72 -32.19
N PRO A 127 -11.77 -1.02 -33.13
CA PRO A 127 -11.88 -0.28 -34.40
C PRO A 127 -12.29 1.20 -34.25
N PHE A 128 -12.78 1.63 -33.08
CA PHE A 128 -13.09 3.04 -32.80
C PHE A 128 -11.89 3.84 -32.23
N MET A 129 -10.80 3.17 -31.80
CA MET A 129 -9.59 3.81 -31.27
C MET A 129 -8.49 3.98 -32.32
N GLN A 130 -8.70 3.56 -33.58
CA GLN A 130 -7.73 3.67 -34.68
C GLN A 130 -7.61 5.08 -35.29
N SER A 131 -8.32 6.08 -34.77
CA SER A 131 -8.09 7.47 -35.17
C SER A 131 -6.83 8.01 -34.50
N ASP A 132 -5.95 8.67 -35.25
CA ASP A 132 -4.67 9.22 -34.76
C ASP A 132 -4.80 10.08 -33.48
N SER A 133 -5.92 10.79 -33.31
CA SER A 133 -6.21 11.59 -32.12
C SER A 133 -6.52 10.77 -30.87
N ALA A 134 -7.15 9.61 -31.01
CA ALA A 134 -7.47 8.70 -29.91
C ALA A 134 -6.21 7.96 -29.42
N VAL A 135 -5.35 7.55 -30.36
CA VAL A 135 -4.05 6.93 -30.07
C VAL A 135 -3.16 7.91 -29.30
N ALA A 136 -3.05 9.16 -29.74
CA ALA A 136 -2.24 10.19 -29.06
C ALA A 136 -2.78 10.58 -27.66
N ALA A 137 -4.10 10.62 -27.49
CA ALA A 137 -4.73 10.86 -26.19
C ALA A 137 -4.53 9.70 -25.21
N LEU A 138 -4.49 8.46 -25.71
CA LEU A 138 -4.22 7.26 -24.91
C LEU A 138 -2.76 7.14 -24.53
N ASP A 139 -1.83 7.42 -25.45
CA ASP A 139 -0.39 7.34 -25.20
C ASP A 139 0.04 8.32 -24.09
N SER A 140 -0.51 9.54 -24.12
CA SER A 140 -0.32 10.54 -23.06
C SER A 140 -1.01 10.20 -21.73
N SER A 141 -2.06 9.36 -21.76
CA SER A 141 -2.85 8.98 -20.58
C SER A 141 -2.60 7.53 -20.13
N TYR A 142 -1.62 6.84 -20.73
CA TYR A 142 -1.41 5.40 -20.55
C TYR A 142 -1.21 5.03 -19.07
N MET A 143 -0.36 5.79 -18.37
CA MET A 143 -0.12 5.61 -16.93
C MET A 143 -1.37 5.87 -16.08
N VAL A 144 -2.23 6.81 -16.50
CA VAL A 144 -3.50 7.09 -15.81
C VAL A 144 -4.47 5.93 -16.00
N TRP A 145 -4.56 5.37 -17.21
CA TRP A 145 -5.39 4.21 -17.49
C TRP A 145 -4.94 2.97 -16.72
N MET A 146 -3.63 2.70 -16.68
CA MET A 146 -3.05 1.65 -15.86
C MET A 146 -3.40 1.84 -14.37
N PHE A 147 -3.23 3.05 -13.84
CA PHE A 147 -3.60 3.37 -12.46
C PHE A 147 -5.11 3.21 -12.18
N LEU A 148 -5.99 3.56 -13.12
CA LEU A 148 -7.42 3.40 -12.93
C LEU A 148 -7.88 1.94 -13.06
N LEU A 149 -7.26 1.16 -13.95
CA LEU A 149 -7.62 -0.24 -14.20
C LEU A 149 -7.12 -1.20 -13.12
N VAL A 150 -6.04 -0.88 -12.41
CA VAL A 150 -5.55 -1.78 -11.35
C VAL A 150 -6.54 -1.92 -10.18
N TRP A 151 -7.26 -0.85 -9.83
CA TRP A 151 -8.23 -0.87 -8.73
C TRP A 151 -9.39 -1.88 -8.91
N PRO A 152 -10.13 -1.88 -10.03
CA PRO A 152 -11.17 -2.89 -10.26
C PRO A 152 -10.58 -4.30 -10.34
N LEU A 153 -9.39 -4.49 -10.92
CA LEU A 153 -8.70 -5.78 -10.95
C LEU A 153 -8.35 -6.29 -9.55
N ILE A 154 -7.86 -5.40 -8.67
CA ILE A 154 -7.61 -5.72 -7.25
C ILE A 154 -8.94 -6.09 -6.57
N GLY A 155 -10.01 -5.32 -6.81
CA GLY A 155 -11.34 -5.62 -6.29
C GLY A 155 -11.84 -7.02 -6.72
N LEU A 156 -11.70 -7.36 -7.99
CA LEU A 156 -12.06 -8.68 -8.53
C LEU A 156 -11.22 -9.79 -7.89
N THR A 157 -9.92 -9.59 -7.75
CA THR A 157 -9.01 -10.55 -7.11
C THR A 157 -9.36 -10.76 -5.63
N ILE A 158 -9.71 -9.70 -4.90
CA ILE A 158 -10.18 -9.80 -3.51
C ILE A 158 -11.48 -10.62 -3.44
N LEU A 159 -12.41 -10.43 -4.36
CA LEU A 159 -13.64 -11.22 -4.41
C LEU A 159 -13.37 -12.69 -4.77
N ALA A 160 -12.43 -12.93 -5.68
CA ALA A 160 -12.10 -14.27 -6.18
C ALA A 160 -11.25 -15.11 -5.22
N PHE A 161 -10.30 -14.50 -4.49
CA PHE A 161 -9.32 -15.20 -3.65
C PHE A 161 -9.32 -14.77 -2.19
N GLY A 162 -9.94 -13.64 -1.84
CA GLY A 162 -9.89 -13.13 -0.47
C GLY A 162 -10.52 -14.05 0.58
N TRP A 163 -11.43 -14.95 0.19
CA TRP A 163 -12.01 -15.94 1.08
C TRP A 163 -10.99 -16.99 1.58
N ILE A 164 -9.89 -17.20 0.84
CA ILE A 164 -8.82 -18.13 1.24
C ILE A 164 -8.15 -17.63 2.52
N GLU A 165 -7.94 -16.32 2.65
CA GLU A 165 -7.41 -15.72 3.87
C GLU A 165 -8.35 -15.88 5.07
N ASP A 166 -9.68 -15.83 4.86
CA ASP A 166 -10.64 -16.08 5.94
C ASP A 166 -10.59 -17.53 6.42
N ILE A 167 -10.42 -18.49 5.50
CA ILE A 167 -10.25 -19.91 5.83
C ILE A 167 -8.94 -20.13 6.59
N ALA A 168 -7.84 -19.55 6.11
CA ALA A 168 -6.54 -19.63 6.77
C ALA A 168 -6.59 -19.03 8.19
N ALA A 169 -7.37 -17.96 8.39
CA ALA A 169 -7.60 -17.34 9.69
C ALA A 169 -8.66 -18.02 10.56
N LYS A 170 -9.25 -19.16 10.13
CA LYS A 170 -10.37 -19.86 10.79
C LYS A 170 -11.58 -18.97 11.06
N ARG A 171 -11.83 -17.98 10.21
CA ARG A 171 -12.99 -17.07 10.27
C ARG A 171 -14.04 -17.51 9.25
N SER A 172 -15.32 -17.19 9.50
CA SER A 172 -16.38 -17.42 8.52
C SER A 172 -16.04 -16.65 7.23
N PRO A 173 -16.07 -17.26 6.03
CA PRO A 173 -15.75 -16.58 4.78
C PRO A 173 -16.73 -15.42 4.58
N ARG A 174 -16.20 -14.20 4.51
CA ARG A 174 -16.98 -12.98 4.29
C ARG A 174 -16.43 -12.26 3.08
N LEU A 175 -17.26 -12.16 2.04
CA LEU A 175 -16.94 -11.38 0.84
C LEU A 175 -16.70 -9.89 1.16
N TRP A 176 -17.29 -9.39 2.26
CA TRP A 176 -17.13 -8.01 2.70
C TRP A 176 -17.11 -7.89 4.23
N PRO A 177 -15.93 -7.96 4.88
CA PRO A 177 -15.80 -7.74 6.32
C PRO A 177 -15.99 -6.26 6.67
N ASN A 178 -17.21 -5.74 6.56
CA ASN A 178 -17.59 -4.52 7.29
C ASN A 178 -17.55 -4.89 8.77
N GLY A 179 -16.74 -4.18 9.57
CA GLY A 179 -16.54 -4.36 11.01
C GLY A 179 -17.78 -4.14 11.88
N ALA A 180 -18.98 -4.47 11.40
CA ALA A 180 -20.20 -4.54 12.17
C ALA A 180 -20.01 -5.58 13.29
N LYS A 181 -19.57 -5.09 14.45
CA LYS A 181 -19.74 -5.75 15.74
C LYS A 181 -21.18 -6.24 15.77
N ARG A 182 -21.36 -7.56 15.75
CA ARG A 182 -22.65 -8.24 15.87
C ARG A 182 -23.34 -7.63 17.09
N LYS A 183 -24.30 -6.74 16.86
CA LYS A 183 -25.10 -6.13 17.93
C LYS A 183 -25.76 -7.32 18.62
N LYS A 184 -25.25 -7.72 19.78
CA LYS A 184 -25.91 -8.72 20.63
C LYS A 184 -27.31 -8.16 20.84
N SER A 185 -28.28 -8.78 20.18
CA SER A 185 -29.70 -8.59 20.47
C SER A 185 -29.85 -8.85 21.95
N GLY A 186 -29.92 -7.77 22.73
CA GLY A 186 -30.10 -7.84 24.16
C GLY A 186 -31.45 -8.48 24.44
N SER A 187 -31.40 -9.65 25.07
CA SER A 187 -32.48 -10.30 25.78
C SER A 187 -33.46 -9.29 26.38
N ARG A 188 -34.64 -9.17 25.77
CA ARG A 188 -35.77 -8.43 26.30
C ARG A 188 -36.87 -9.45 26.58
N GLY A 189 -37.14 -9.71 27.86
CA GLY A 189 -38.38 -10.33 28.29
C GLY A 189 -38.23 -11.41 29.36
N SER A 190 -38.28 -11.02 30.63
CA SER A 190 -39.40 -11.38 31.50
C SER A 190 -39.16 -10.82 32.91
N HIS A 191 -39.79 -9.69 33.19
CA HIS A 191 -40.15 -9.27 34.54
C HIS A 191 -41.68 -9.39 34.60
N ARG A 192 -42.20 -10.33 35.40
CA ARG A 192 -43.53 -10.27 36.02
C ARG A 192 -43.43 -11.01 37.35
N VAL A 193 -43.36 -10.23 38.44
CA VAL A 193 -44.36 -10.06 39.51
C VAL A 193 -44.53 -11.33 40.33
#